data_AF-A0A9N9F7W1-F1
#
_entry.id   AF-A0A9N9F7W1-F1
#
_cell.length_a   1.000
_cell.length_b   1.000
_cell.length_c   1.000
_cell.angle_alpha   90.00
_cell.angle_beta   90.00
_cell.angle_gamma   90.00
#
_symmetry.space_group_name_H-M   'P 1'
#
loop_
_entity.id
_entity.type
_entity.pdbx_description
1 polymer ?
#
loop_
_entity_poly.entity_id
_entity_poly.type
_entity_poly.pdbx_seq_one_letter_code
_entity_poly.pdbx_strand_id
1 'polypeptide(L)'
;MGFLVNGSILNSDISKRFYNRKEQENVFIDTMSIENPIKKVYPGDFNPELCTIPKVLNTTIHPLVSSFFGLGNDRIITRYTKLNPQVDVNVLRNCLEYEPKFYKWAGADLFNVIDSNAKRQMIIIESGSSPAGQYAMPSLNINNKRQNGYKLVIQTAFKQALKDADPSLGELAVVYDKASNEIETARYAAAISEETKEHVWIVMLQYDARYEQPIKWENQIMYIRDQDGAGGHNKVMASKSFELFNNELSGSGLAIRFPETICNVNKSEISSCIEKMGGHEVVKVPYGRQGVYTITNLEELKGFFDASQHYEKFIVQSLVENALWSTKLYPGKFYHIGTVPDRHDRIFVNDLRIMVSADETGFHPVAIRLRRAHKPLPTYLPNDSNRSEWISEYERVIKIDQKEFDIIGLGIDELIDAYVQTVLSTIAIDKMCQKLLVNNEFNVELYHTLNPDDVLISELLL
;
A
#
# COMPACT_ATOMS: atom_id res chain seq x y z
N MET A 1 9.25 38.19 -57.50
CA MET A 1 8.19 39.22 -57.65
C MET A 1 7.25 38.70 -58.72
N GLY A 2 5.95 38.51 -58.43
CA GLY A 2 5.07 37.62 -59.22
C GLY A 2 5.24 36.13 -58.83
N PHE A 3 4.23 35.22 -58.78
CA PHE A 3 2.80 35.24 -59.16
C PHE A 3 2.51 35.53 -60.65
N LEU A 4 1.53 34.95 -61.38
CA LEU A 4 0.37 34.02 -61.19
C LEU A 4 0.35 32.99 -62.37
N VAL A 5 -0.18 31.74 -62.37
CA VAL A 5 -1.43 31.07 -61.89
C VAL A 5 -2.54 30.92 -62.97
N ASN A 6 -3.32 29.82 -62.86
CA ASN A 6 -4.48 29.34 -63.66
C ASN A 6 -4.18 28.48 -64.93
N GLY A 7 -4.97 27.43 -65.23
CA GLY A 7 -5.99 26.76 -64.40
C GLY A 7 -7.04 25.89 -65.14
N SER A 8 -7.78 25.08 -64.35
CA SER A 8 -9.00 24.30 -64.66
C SER A 8 -8.87 22.87 -65.27
N ILE A 9 -9.73 21.88 -64.95
CA ILE A 9 -10.41 21.45 -63.69
C ILE A 9 -11.11 20.08 -63.93
N LEU A 10 -11.01 19.11 -63.00
CA LEU A 10 -12.11 18.23 -62.52
C LEU A 10 -11.65 17.19 -61.46
N ASN A 11 -12.62 16.71 -60.67
CA ASN A 11 -12.48 15.87 -59.47
C ASN A 11 -12.06 14.41 -59.80
N SER A 12 -11.51 13.58 -58.90
CA SER A 12 -11.98 13.35 -57.52
C SER A 12 -10.96 12.72 -56.53
N ASP A 13 -11.36 12.69 -55.26
CA ASP A 13 -10.89 11.84 -54.14
C ASP A 13 -9.42 11.86 -53.70
N ILE A 14 -8.98 13.00 -53.16
CA ILE A 14 -7.87 13.04 -52.19
C ILE A 14 -8.41 12.71 -50.79
N SER A 15 -8.41 11.43 -50.41
CA SER A 15 -8.56 11.06 -48.99
C SER A 15 -7.25 11.35 -48.24
N LYS A 16 -7.27 12.37 -47.38
CA LYS A 16 -6.13 12.68 -46.51
C LYS A 16 -5.89 11.50 -45.57
N ARG A 17 -4.72 10.86 -45.64
CA ARG A 17 -4.21 10.00 -44.55
C ARG A 17 -3.93 10.88 -43.33
N PHE A 18 -4.95 11.07 -42.49
CA PHE A 18 -4.76 11.50 -41.12
C PHE A 18 -3.99 10.38 -40.40
N TYR A 19 -2.70 10.59 -40.15
CA TYR A 19 -1.94 9.74 -39.23
C TYR A 19 -2.63 9.79 -37.86
N ASN A 20 -2.92 8.62 -37.32
CA ASN A 20 -3.89 8.48 -36.25
C ASN A 20 -3.18 8.64 -34.90
N ARG A 21 -3.64 9.59 -34.06
CA ARG A 21 -2.91 9.99 -32.83
C ARG A 21 -2.62 8.83 -31.86
N LYS A 22 -3.44 7.77 -31.91
CA LYS A 22 -3.31 6.56 -31.08
C LYS A 22 -2.01 5.77 -31.32
N GLU A 23 -1.41 5.86 -32.51
CA GLU A 23 -0.20 5.09 -32.84
C GLU A 23 1.07 5.65 -32.17
N GLN A 24 1.00 6.83 -31.54
CA GLN A 24 2.09 7.39 -30.74
C GLN A 24 1.98 7.09 -29.24
N GLU A 25 0.89 6.49 -28.76
CA GLU A 25 0.64 6.31 -27.32
C GLU A 25 1.47 5.18 -26.68
N ASN A 26 2.02 4.24 -27.48
CA ASN A 26 2.68 3.02 -26.97
C ASN A 26 4.23 2.98 -27.09
N VAL A 27 4.89 3.95 -27.72
CA VAL A 27 6.30 3.80 -28.19
C VAL A 27 7.35 3.69 -27.05
N PHE A 28 7.01 4.03 -25.81
CA PHE A 28 7.90 3.88 -24.64
C PHE A 28 7.52 2.70 -23.71
N ILE A 29 6.28 2.20 -23.83
CA ILE A 29 5.77 1.05 -23.09
C ILE A 29 5.64 -0.13 -24.04
N ASP A 30 6.79 -0.60 -24.53
CA ASP A 30 6.95 -2.05 -24.69
C ASP A 30 6.66 -2.64 -23.29
N THR A 31 5.51 -3.30 -23.17
CA THR A 31 4.84 -3.57 -21.90
C THR A 31 5.44 -4.83 -21.29
N MET A 32 5.87 -4.78 -20.03
CA MET A 32 6.50 -5.95 -19.41
C MET A 32 5.52 -7.12 -19.39
N SER A 33 5.95 -8.23 -19.98
CA SER A 33 5.11 -9.39 -20.24
C SER A 33 5.80 -10.65 -19.72
N ILE A 34 5.07 -11.78 -19.73
CA ILE A 34 5.67 -13.07 -19.37
C ILE A 34 6.84 -13.38 -20.32
N GLU A 35 6.72 -13.02 -21.60
CA GLU A 35 7.72 -13.25 -22.66
C GLU A 35 8.88 -12.22 -22.64
N ASN A 36 8.75 -11.11 -21.91
CA ASN A 36 9.80 -10.11 -21.72
C ASN A 36 9.79 -9.56 -20.28
N PRO A 37 10.31 -10.34 -19.30
CA PRO A 37 10.22 -10.00 -17.88
C PRO A 37 11.29 -8.99 -17.42
N ILE A 38 12.16 -8.48 -18.30
CA ILE A 38 13.31 -7.63 -17.90
C ILE A 38 13.41 -6.40 -18.80
N LYS A 39 13.66 -5.23 -18.19
CA LYS A 39 13.81 -3.93 -18.90
C LYS A 39 14.93 -3.09 -18.27
N LYS A 40 15.61 -2.25 -19.05
CA LYS A 40 16.51 -1.20 -18.52
C LYS A 40 15.80 0.16 -18.52
N VAL A 41 16.13 0.99 -17.53
CA VAL A 41 15.78 2.42 -17.47
C VAL A 41 17.06 3.23 -17.33
N TYR A 42 17.25 4.23 -18.16
CA TYR A 42 18.42 5.11 -18.19
C TYR A 42 18.16 6.49 -17.57
N PRO A 43 19.20 7.23 -17.14
CA PRO A 43 19.05 8.55 -16.54
C PRO A 43 18.44 9.55 -17.52
N GLY A 44 17.15 9.85 -17.35
CA GLY A 44 16.39 10.78 -18.21
C GLY A 44 15.19 10.16 -18.93
N ASP A 45 15.04 8.84 -18.92
CA ASP A 45 13.92 8.10 -19.55
C ASP A 45 12.54 8.38 -18.91
N PHE A 46 12.50 9.10 -17.79
CA PHE A 46 11.27 9.34 -17.04
C PHE A 46 10.26 10.22 -17.80
N ASN A 47 9.19 9.59 -18.30
CA ASN A 47 8.03 10.26 -18.88
C ASN A 47 6.84 10.29 -17.86
N PRO A 48 6.49 11.46 -17.29
CA PRO A 48 5.37 11.57 -16.34
C PRO A 48 4.00 11.12 -16.88
N GLU A 49 3.79 11.22 -18.19
CA GLU A 49 2.49 10.95 -18.84
C GLU A 49 2.24 9.45 -19.02
N LEU A 50 3.32 8.67 -19.16
CA LEU A 50 3.28 7.21 -19.29
C LEU A 50 3.38 6.48 -17.94
N CYS A 51 3.87 7.16 -16.90
CA CYS A 51 4.06 6.57 -15.58
C CYS A 51 3.04 7.05 -14.51
N THR A 52 1.87 7.55 -14.91
CA THR A 52 0.81 8.00 -13.99
C THR A 52 -0.54 7.45 -14.44
N ILE A 53 -1.49 7.15 -13.55
CA ILE A 53 -2.86 6.79 -14.00
C ILE A 53 -3.39 7.95 -14.87
N PRO A 54 -3.95 7.72 -16.07
CA PRO A 54 -4.53 8.79 -16.88
C PRO A 54 -5.60 9.63 -16.15
N LYS A 55 -6.28 9.02 -15.17
CA LYS A 55 -7.22 9.70 -14.25
C LYS A 55 -6.54 10.79 -13.40
N VAL A 56 -5.29 10.58 -12.98
CA VAL A 56 -4.54 11.47 -12.06
C VAL A 56 -3.64 12.45 -12.84
N LEU A 57 -3.32 12.14 -14.09
CA LEU A 57 -2.51 13.00 -14.95
C LEU A 57 -3.12 14.40 -15.09
N ASN A 58 -2.29 15.44 -14.93
CA ASN A 58 -2.67 16.86 -14.91
C ASN A 58 -3.72 17.26 -13.85
N THR A 59 -3.93 16.45 -12.81
CA THR A 59 -4.75 16.82 -11.64
C THR A 59 -3.99 17.78 -10.71
N THR A 60 -4.65 18.86 -10.26
CA THR A 60 -4.15 19.73 -9.18
C THR A 60 -4.45 19.11 -7.82
N ILE A 61 -3.43 18.96 -6.97
CA ILE A 61 -3.60 18.38 -5.63
C ILE A 61 -4.47 19.26 -4.71
N HIS A 62 -5.26 18.62 -3.84
CA HIS A 62 -6.11 19.29 -2.87
C HIS A 62 -5.29 20.20 -1.91
N PRO A 63 -5.67 21.48 -1.68
CA PRO A 63 -4.88 22.41 -0.86
C PRO A 63 -4.66 21.96 0.59
N LEU A 64 -5.65 21.30 1.23
CA LEU A 64 -5.49 20.76 2.57
C LEU A 64 -4.42 19.65 2.61
N VAL A 65 -4.38 18.79 1.58
CA VAL A 65 -3.38 17.72 1.46
C VAL A 65 -2.01 18.32 1.17
N SER A 66 -1.91 19.28 0.25
CA SER A 66 -0.66 20.04 0.01
C SER A 66 -0.13 20.68 1.31
N SER A 67 -1.02 21.28 2.12
CA SER A 67 -0.66 21.84 3.42
C SER A 67 -0.25 20.79 4.47
N PHE A 68 -0.77 19.57 4.42
CA PHE A 68 -0.38 18.46 5.31
C PHE A 68 1.10 18.10 5.11
N PHE A 69 1.52 17.89 3.85
CA PHE A 69 2.93 17.62 3.52
C PHE A 69 3.86 18.79 3.90
N GLY A 70 3.34 20.02 3.98
CA GLY A 70 4.06 21.22 4.42
C GLY A 70 4.03 21.52 5.94
N LEU A 71 3.54 20.61 6.79
CA LEU A 71 3.47 20.86 8.24
C LEU A 71 4.81 20.73 8.98
N GLY A 72 5.53 19.64 8.75
CA GLY A 72 6.69 19.24 9.56
C GLY A 72 6.31 18.70 10.95
N ASN A 73 7.21 17.88 11.53
CA ASN A 73 6.93 17.08 12.72
C ASN A 73 6.55 17.93 13.96
N ASP A 74 7.15 19.11 14.18
CA ASP A 74 6.76 20.03 15.28
C ASP A 74 5.29 20.46 15.23
N ARG A 75 4.77 20.79 14.03
CA ARG A 75 3.37 21.22 13.88
C ARG A 75 2.41 20.03 14.02
N ILE A 76 2.83 18.86 13.55
CA ILE A 76 2.14 17.58 13.72
C ILE A 76 2.00 17.26 15.22
N ILE A 77 3.10 17.27 15.98
CA ILE A 77 3.11 17.10 17.45
C ILE A 77 2.18 18.11 18.13
N THR A 78 2.32 19.39 17.77
CA THR A 78 1.55 20.51 18.37
C THR A 78 0.04 20.43 18.10
N ARG A 79 -0.39 19.84 16.97
CA ARG A 79 -1.81 19.61 16.69
C ARG A 79 -2.31 18.33 17.35
N TYR A 80 -1.57 17.24 17.24
CA TYR A 80 -1.99 15.93 17.74
C TYR A 80 -2.22 15.94 19.26
N THR A 81 -1.28 16.54 20.01
CA THR A 81 -1.34 16.64 21.48
C THR A 81 -2.44 17.58 21.97
N LYS A 82 -2.90 18.55 21.17
CA LYS A 82 -4.07 19.39 21.51
C LYS A 82 -5.40 18.62 21.40
N LEU A 83 -5.47 17.65 20.49
CA LEU A 83 -6.65 16.78 20.32
C LEU A 83 -6.58 15.52 21.19
N ASN A 84 -5.37 15.14 21.63
CA ASN A 84 -5.09 14.02 22.51
C ASN A 84 -4.24 14.50 23.70
N PRO A 85 -4.79 15.27 24.66
CA PRO A 85 -4.05 15.85 25.78
C PRO A 85 -3.49 14.82 26.76
N GLN A 86 -3.88 13.54 26.63
CA GLN A 86 -3.31 12.41 27.36
C GLN A 86 -2.00 11.85 26.77
N VAL A 87 -1.51 12.38 25.65
CA VAL A 87 -0.30 11.90 24.96
C VAL A 87 0.93 12.67 25.44
N ASP A 88 1.96 11.94 25.88
CA ASP A 88 3.26 12.53 26.19
C ASP A 88 3.92 13.10 24.93
N VAL A 89 4.23 14.40 24.99
CA VAL A 89 4.77 15.20 23.87
C VAL A 89 6.18 14.74 23.47
N ASN A 90 6.96 14.23 24.43
CA ASN A 90 8.33 13.78 24.21
C ASN A 90 8.36 12.37 23.66
N VAL A 91 7.50 11.46 24.15
CA VAL A 91 7.36 10.12 23.57
C VAL A 91 6.89 10.21 22.11
N LEU A 92 5.90 11.06 21.82
CA LEU A 92 5.46 11.30 20.43
C LEU A 92 6.58 11.86 19.55
N ARG A 93 7.38 12.81 20.06
CA ARG A 93 8.54 13.35 19.36
C ARG A 93 9.57 12.25 19.06
N ASN A 94 9.96 11.48 20.06
CA ASN A 94 10.90 10.36 19.92
C ASN A 94 10.43 9.32 18.90
N CYS A 95 9.11 9.16 18.70
CA CYS A 95 8.57 8.32 17.63
C CYS A 95 8.67 8.98 16.24
N LEU A 96 8.42 10.28 16.10
CA LEU A 96 8.57 10.95 14.80
C LEU A 96 10.05 11.15 14.41
N GLU A 97 10.96 11.26 15.38
CA GLU A 97 12.41 11.41 15.21
C GLU A 97 13.15 10.05 15.15
N TYR A 98 12.44 8.92 15.21
CA TYR A 98 13.02 7.59 15.19
C TYR A 98 13.61 7.24 13.81
N GLU A 99 14.88 6.84 13.76
CA GLU A 99 15.50 6.24 12.57
C GLU A 99 15.33 4.70 12.60
N PRO A 100 14.56 4.09 11.67
CA PRO A 100 14.44 2.63 11.56
C PRO A 100 15.73 1.99 11.07
N LYS A 101 16.13 0.83 11.61
CA LYS A 101 17.33 0.11 11.17
C LYS A 101 17.10 -0.66 9.85
N PHE A 102 15.91 -1.21 9.67
CA PHE A 102 15.58 -2.14 8.59
C PHE A 102 14.32 -1.72 7.80
N TYR A 103 13.37 -1.06 8.44
CA TYR A 103 12.03 -0.78 7.91
C TYR A 103 11.86 0.70 7.55
N LYS A 104 12.85 1.27 6.84
CA LYS A 104 12.96 2.72 6.53
C LYS A 104 11.90 3.26 5.56
N TRP A 105 11.17 2.43 4.84
CA TRP A 105 10.10 2.81 3.92
C TRP A 105 8.91 1.86 4.11
N ALA A 106 7.72 2.44 4.31
CA ALA A 106 6.50 1.67 4.62
C ALA A 106 5.24 2.42 4.22
N GLY A 107 4.11 1.72 4.17
CA GLY A 107 2.80 2.34 4.05
C GLY A 107 1.69 1.48 4.64
N ALA A 108 0.76 2.13 5.32
CA ALA A 108 -0.39 1.50 5.96
C ALA A 108 -1.68 1.85 5.22
N ASP A 109 -2.60 0.89 5.08
CA ASP A 109 -4.01 1.13 4.78
C ASP A 109 -4.78 1.34 6.08
N LEU A 110 -5.54 2.43 6.16
CA LEU A 110 -6.30 2.85 7.33
C LEU A 110 -7.77 3.11 7.02
N PHE A 111 -8.62 2.97 8.04
CA PHE A 111 -10.02 3.43 8.03
C PHE A 111 -10.23 4.58 9.04
N ASN A 112 -11.06 5.55 8.65
CA ASN A 112 -11.64 6.53 9.59
C ASN A 112 -12.91 5.92 10.22
N VAL A 113 -12.89 5.75 11.53
CA VAL A 113 -13.92 5.00 12.29
C VAL A 113 -14.37 5.74 13.53
N ILE A 114 -15.51 5.32 14.07
CA ILE A 114 -15.97 5.66 15.41
C ILE A 114 -15.90 4.42 16.30
N ASP A 115 -15.49 4.57 17.56
CA ASP A 115 -15.54 3.50 18.56
C ASP A 115 -16.86 3.47 19.34
N SER A 116 -17.02 2.50 20.23
CA SER A 116 -18.20 2.36 21.11
C SER A 116 -18.46 3.57 22.03
N ASN A 117 -17.52 4.51 22.16
CA ASN A 117 -17.66 5.75 22.94
C ASN A 117 -17.90 6.97 22.03
N ALA A 118 -18.18 6.75 20.74
CA ALA A 118 -18.31 7.77 19.69
C ALA A 118 -17.04 8.63 19.46
N LYS A 119 -15.84 8.16 19.85
CA LYS A 119 -14.58 8.83 19.49
C LYS A 119 -14.21 8.50 18.03
N ARG A 120 -14.13 9.55 17.20
CA ARG A 120 -13.55 9.49 15.85
C ARG A 120 -12.04 9.29 15.92
N GLN A 121 -11.51 8.39 15.10
CA GLN A 121 -10.09 8.07 15.03
C GLN A 121 -9.73 7.27 13.78
N MET A 122 -8.45 7.27 13.44
CA MET A 122 -7.88 6.40 12.42
C MET A 122 -7.43 5.08 13.03
N ILE A 123 -7.72 3.96 12.36
CA ILE A 123 -7.21 2.62 12.71
C ILE A 123 -6.48 1.97 11.54
N ILE A 124 -5.55 1.07 11.83
CA ILE A 124 -4.73 0.37 10.83
C ILE A 124 -5.37 -0.97 10.46
N ILE A 125 -5.37 -1.27 9.15
CA ILE A 125 -5.99 -2.47 8.56
C ILE A 125 -4.94 -3.41 7.94
N GLU A 126 -3.90 -2.83 7.34
CA GLU A 126 -2.72 -3.51 6.79
C GLU A 126 -1.53 -2.52 6.81
N SER A 127 -0.30 -3.02 6.94
CA SER A 127 0.95 -2.24 6.76
C SER A 127 1.96 -3.08 5.99
N GLY A 128 2.78 -2.48 5.13
CA GLY A 128 3.70 -3.22 4.27
C GLY A 128 4.93 -2.46 3.78
N SER A 129 6.01 -3.21 3.52
CA SER A 129 7.36 -2.78 3.13
C SER A 129 7.55 -2.52 1.63
N SER A 130 6.60 -2.93 0.79
CA SER A 130 6.54 -2.54 -0.63
C SER A 130 5.22 -1.80 -0.91
N PRO A 131 5.03 -0.61 -0.32
CA PRO A 131 3.78 0.13 -0.41
C PRO A 131 3.63 0.78 -1.79
N ALA A 132 2.85 0.17 -2.68
CA ALA A 132 2.39 0.85 -3.89
C ALA A 132 1.31 1.89 -3.56
N GLY A 133 1.39 3.06 -4.20
CA GLY A 133 0.36 4.09 -4.08
C GLY A 133 0.73 5.47 -4.64
N GLN A 134 2.02 5.77 -4.82
CA GLN A 134 2.46 7.06 -5.36
C GLN A 134 1.99 7.32 -6.79
N TYR A 135 1.84 6.26 -7.59
CA TYR A 135 1.28 6.31 -8.95
C TYR A 135 -0.13 6.91 -9.03
N ALA A 136 -0.86 6.90 -7.90
CA ALA A 136 -2.22 7.40 -7.76
C ALA A 136 -2.32 8.82 -7.15
N MET A 137 -1.19 9.43 -6.76
CA MET A 137 -1.17 10.75 -6.12
C MET A 137 -0.80 11.86 -7.12
N PRO A 138 -1.56 12.98 -7.19
CA PRO A 138 -1.16 14.14 -7.99
C PRO A 138 0.15 14.77 -7.44
N SER A 139 0.99 15.33 -8.31
CA SER A 139 2.26 15.94 -7.92
C SER A 139 2.07 17.11 -6.95
N LEU A 140 2.83 17.12 -5.85
CA LEU A 140 2.79 18.18 -4.82
C LEU A 140 3.17 19.56 -5.38
N ASN A 141 4.02 19.60 -6.41
CA ASN A 141 4.43 20.83 -7.09
C ASN A 141 4.23 20.70 -8.62
N ILE A 142 3.27 21.44 -9.16
CA ILE A 142 2.92 21.45 -10.59
C ILE A 142 4.13 21.86 -11.47
N ASN A 143 4.99 22.74 -10.95
CA ASN A 143 6.17 23.24 -11.66
C ASN A 143 7.38 22.29 -11.57
N ASN A 144 7.33 21.26 -10.73
CA ASN A 144 8.38 20.24 -10.61
C ASN A 144 7.81 18.82 -10.69
N LYS A 145 7.24 18.48 -11.85
CA LYS A 145 6.65 17.16 -12.16
C LYS A 145 7.59 15.95 -11.96
N ARG A 146 8.90 16.15 -11.74
CA ARG A 146 9.87 15.08 -11.44
C ARG A 146 9.88 14.69 -9.95
N GLN A 147 9.50 15.60 -9.05
CA GLN A 147 9.52 15.35 -7.60
C GLN A 147 8.15 14.93 -7.05
N ASN A 148 7.70 13.74 -7.47
CA ASN A 148 6.83 12.91 -6.62
C ASN A 148 7.71 12.23 -5.54
N GLY A 149 7.08 11.69 -4.49
CA GLY A 149 7.78 11.12 -3.33
C GLY A 149 8.73 9.95 -3.62
N TYR A 150 8.77 9.38 -4.84
CA TYR A 150 9.78 8.40 -5.27
C TYR A 150 11.21 8.90 -4.98
N LYS A 151 11.52 10.15 -5.37
CA LYS A 151 12.84 10.74 -5.11
C LYS A 151 13.12 10.86 -3.61
N LEU A 152 12.11 11.26 -2.82
CA LEU A 152 12.22 11.33 -1.37
C LEU A 152 12.55 9.95 -0.77
N VAL A 153 11.84 8.89 -1.16
CA VAL A 153 12.10 7.51 -0.71
C VAL A 153 13.53 7.08 -1.04
N ILE A 154 14.02 7.33 -2.26
CA ILE A 154 15.41 7.02 -2.62
C ILE A 154 16.40 7.84 -1.78
N GLN A 155 16.14 9.14 -1.58
CA GLN A 155 17.01 10.04 -0.81
C GLN A 155 16.93 9.87 0.71
N THR A 156 15.98 9.09 1.24
CA THR A 156 15.81 8.85 2.69
C THR A 156 16.14 7.40 3.06
N ALA A 157 15.34 6.45 2.59
CA ALA A 157 15.49 5.03 2.94
C ALA A 157 16.68 4.35 2.26
N PHE A 158 16.93 4.63 0.97
CA PHE A 158 17.88 3.86 0.16
C PHE A 158 19.24 4.54 -0.06
N LYS A 159 19.33 5.86 0.15
CA LYS A 159 20.53 6.73 -0.01
C LYS A 159 21.82 6.17 0.59
N GLN A 160 21.73 5.42 1.69
CA GLN A 160 22.91 4.82 2.33
C GLN A 160 23.23 3.44 1.75
N ALA A 161 22.23 2.57 1.58
CA ALA A 161 22.39 1.27 0.91
C ALA A 161 22.94 1.40 -0.54
N LEU A 162 22.57 2.46 -1.25
CA LEU A 162 23.08 2.77 -2.60
C LEU A 162 24.54 3.25 -2.62
N LYS A 163 25.10 3.71 -1.49
CA LYS A 163 26.54 4.03 -1.36
C LYS A 163 27.36 2.85 -0.87
N ASP A 164 26.75 2.01 -0.04
CA ASP A 164 27.39 0.84 0.58
C ASP A 164 27.37 -0.39 -0.36
N ALA A 165 26.63 -0.32 -1.47
CA ALA A 165 26.66 -1.30 -2.55
C ALA A 165 28.04 -1.31 -3.25
N ASP A 166 28.63 -2.50 -3.39
CA ASP A 166 29.91 -2.70 -4.08
C ASP A 166 29.70 -2.77 -5.61
N PRO A 167 30.20 -1.80 -6.40
CA PRO A 167 30.01 -1.77 -7.85
C PRO A 167 30.75 -2.88 -8.61
N SER A 168 31.61 -3.66 -7.94
CA SER A 168 32.27 -4.82 -8.55
C SER A 168 31.35 -6.06 -8.60
N LEU A 169 30.24 -6.07 -7.85
CA LEU A 169 29.29 -7.18 -7.80
C LEU A 169 28.24 -7.16 -8.92
N GLY A 170 27.98 -6.00 -9.55
CA GLY A 170 27.02 -5.89 -10.65
C GLY A 170 26.39 -4.51 -10.83
N GLU A 171 25.20 -4.51 -11.45
CA GLU A 171 24.40 -3.32 -11.77
C GLU A 171 23.12 -3.27 -10.91
N LEU A 172 22.56 -2.09 -10.66
CA LEU A 172 21.35 -1.95 -9.81
C LEU A 172 20.08 -2.51 -10.47
N ALA A 173 19.18 -3.05 -9.65
CA ALA A 173 17.90 -3.61 -10.08
C ALA A 173 16.75 -3.27 -9.12
N VAL A 174 15.54 -3.13 -9.65
CA VAL A 174 14.28 -3.11 -8.90
C VAL A 174 13.45 -4.32 -9.32
N VAL A 175 13.11 -5.18 -8.35
CA VAL A 175 12.43 -6.46 -8.56
C VAL A 175 10.97 -6.35 -8.12
N TYR A 176 10.03 -6.92 -8.87
CA TYR A 176 8.59 -6.85 -8.55
C TYR A 176 7.78 -8.06 -9.05
N ASP A 177 6.73 -8.46 -8.31
CA ASP A 177 5.98 -9.72 -8.46
C ASP A 177 4.48 -9.54 -8.77
N LYS A 178 4.07 -8.34 -9.19
CA LYS A 178 2.67 -8.01 -9.54
C LYS A 178 2.67 -7.08 -10.75
N ALA A 179 2.19 -7.54 -11.90
CA ALA A 179 2.13 -6.75 -13.14
C ALA A 179 1.50 -5.35 -12.95
N SER A 180 0.46 -5.22 -12.11
CA SER A 180 -0.15 -3.91 -11.82
C SER A 180 0.75 -2.91 -11.07
N ASN A 181 1.94 -3.32 -10.62
CA ASN A 181 2.92 -2.45 -9.99
C ASN A 181 3.95 -1.92 -10.99
N GLU A 182 4.00 -2.38 -12.25
CA GLU A 182 4.97 -1.95 -13.28
C GLU A 182 5.17 -0.43 -13.31
N ILE A 183 4.08 0.34 -13.27
CA ILE A 183 4.06 1.82 -13.26
C ILE A 183 4.76 2.41 -12.02
N GLU A 184 4.57 1.81 -10.84
CA GLU A 184 5.18 2.25 -9.59
C GLU A 184 6.66 1.79 -9.53
N THR A 185 6.94 0.53 -9.90
CA THR A 185 8.29 -0.05 -9.98
C THR A 185 9.19 0.75 -10.92
N ALA A 186 8.71 1.07 -12.12
CA ALA A 186 9.46 1.84 -13.11
C ALA A 186 9.82 3.25 -12.62
N ARG A 187 9.04 3.82 -11.68
CA ARG A 187 9.33 5.13 -11.09
C ARG A 187 10.32 5.07 -9.93
N TYR A 188 10.39 3.97 -9.18
CA TYR A 188 11.54 3.74 -8.29
C TYR A 188 12.81 3.50 -9.11
N ALA A 189 12.76 2.67 -10.17
CA ALA A 189 13.91 2.45 -11.06
C ALA A 189 14.41 3.77 -11.71
N ALA A 190 13.50 4.59 -12.24
CA ALA A 190 13.83 5.91 -12.78
C ALA A 190 14.36 6.88 -11.71
N ALA A 191 13.82 6.87 -10.48
CA ALA A 191 14.30 7.73 -9.39
C ALA A 191 15.69 7.33 -8.86
N ILE A 192 15.99 6.02 -8.85
CA ILE A 192 17.34 5.49 -8.55
C ILE A 192 18.29 5.92 -9.68
N SER A 193 17.94 5.63 -10.94
CA SER A 193 18.76 5.98 -12.11
C SER A 193 19.04 7.49 -12.24
N GLU A 194 18.03 8.35 -11.95
CA GLU A 194 18.24 9.80 -11.87
C GLU A 194 19.15 10.24 -10.72
N GLU A 195 19.28 9.48 -9.63
CA GLU A 195 20.13 9.81 -8.49
C GLU A 195 21.56 9.26 -8.65
N THR A 196 21.72 7.99 -9.03
CA THR A 196 23.02 7.31 -9.15
C THR A 196 23.73 7.54 -10.50
N LYS A 197 23.00 8.00 -11.53
CA LYS A 197 23.50 8.32 -12.88
C LYS A 197 23.93 7.11 -13.74
N GLU A 198 23.53 5.92 -13.35
CA GLU A 198 23.65 4.69 -14.12
C GLU A 198 22.26 4.18 -14.57
N HIS A 199 22.20 3.16 -15.43
CA HIS A 199 20.93 2.51 -15.73
C HIS A 199 20.51 1.55 -14.60
N VAL A 200 19.22 1.35 -14.45
CA VAL A 200 18.64 0.42 -13.46
C VAL A 200 17.80 -0.62 -14.18
N TRP A 201 17.99 -1.89 -13.84
CA TRP A 201 17.13 -2.97 -14.32
C TRP A 201 15.77 -2.95 -13.61
N ILE A 202 14.71 -3.26 -14.34
CA ILE A 202 13.42 -3.69 -13.80
C ILE A 202 13.30 -5.18 -14.09
N VAL A 203 13.01 -5.98 -13.07
CA VAL A 203 12.88 -7.44 -13.19
C VAL A 203 11.52 -7.89 -12.66
N MET A 204 10.69 -8.47 -13.53
CA MET A 204 9.37 -8.99 -13.19
C MET A 204 9.45 -10.45 -12.77
N LEU A 205 8.81 -10.76 -11.66
CA LEU A 205 8.70 -12.08 -11.09
C LEU A 205 7.35 -12.74 -11.48
N GLN A 206 7.38 -13.89 -12.18
CA GLN A 206 6.21 -14.66 -12.63
C GLN A 206 5.55 -15.44 -11.47
N TYR A 207 4.43 -14.98 -10.91
CA TYR A 207 3.75 -15.58 -9.73
C TYR A 207 3.43 -17.11 -9.79
N ASP A 208 3.60 -17.76 -10.95
CA ASP A 208 3.26 -19.16 -11.18
C ASP A 208 4.53 -20.04 -11.21
N ALA A 209 4.59 -21.05 -10.34
CA ALA A 209 5.77 -21.92 -10.15
C ALA A 209 6.08 -22.88 -11.34
N ARG A 210 5.43 -22.70 -12.50
CA ARG A 210 5.73 -23.40 -13.75
C ARG A 210 6.76 -22.69 -14.63
N TYR A 211 7.19 -21.49 -14.24
CA TYR A 211 8.28 -20.70 -14.82
C TYR A 211 9.51 -20.75 -13.89
N GLU A 212 10.74 -20.45 -14.36
CA GLU A 212 11.99 -20.67 -13.57
C GLU A 212 12.26 -19.66 -12.41
N GLN A 213 13.38 -18.91 -12.43
CA GLN A 213 13.65 -17.67 -11.68
C GLN A 213 14.49 -16.70 -12.55
N PRO A 214 14.06 -15.44 -12.82
CA PRO A 214 14.76 -14.48 -13.70
C PRO A 214 15.86 -13.75 -12.91
N ILE A 215 16.05 -14.21 -11.68
CA ILE A 215 17.10 -13.91 -10.73
C ILE A 215 17.64 -15.26 -10.25
N LYS A 216 18.91 -15.33 -9.88
CA LYS A 216 19.52 -16.48 -9.23
C LYS A 216 20.37 -15.97 -8.08
N TRP A 217 20.21 -16.57 -6.91
CA TRP A 217 21.07 -16.26 -5.77
C TRP A 217 22.20 -17.28 -5.71
N GLU A 218 23.44 -16.82 -5.80
CA GLU A 218 24.64 -17.61 -5.50
C GLU A 218 25.57 -16.77 -4.63
N ASN A 219 26.03 -17.33 -3.49
CA ASN A 219 26.92 -16.64 -2.56
C ASN A 219 26.42 -15.23 -2.13
N GLN A 220 25.11 -15.08 -1.93
CA GLN A 220 24.40 -13.82 -1.61
C GLN A 220 24.38 -12.76 -2.74
N ILE A 221 24.88 -13.07 -3.94
CA ILE A 221 24.80 -12.20 -5.12
C ILE A 221 23.56 -12.58 -5.94
N MET A 222 22.79 -11.57 -6.37
CA MET A 222 21.63 -11.74 -7.25
C MET A 222 22.03 -11.58 -8.73
N TYR A 223 22.17 -12.70 -9.43
CA TYR A 223 22.39 -12.72 -10.88
C TYR A 223 21.06 -12.59 -11.60
N ILE A 224 20.86 -11.56 -12.40
CA ILE A 224 19.70 -11.49 -13.32
C ILE A 224 19.91 -12.52 -14.43
N ARG A 225 18.96 -13.43 -14.62
CA ARG A 225 18.95 -14.34 -15.77
C ARG A 225 18.15 -13.70 -16.90
N ASP A 226 18.64 -13.84 -18.12
CA ASP A 226 17.73 -13.79 -19.26
C ASP A 226 16.77 -15.01 -19.13
N GLN A 227 15.45 -14.73 -19.01
CA GLN A 227 14.29 -15.64 -18.88
C GLN A 227 13.80 -16.08 -17.45
N ASP A 228 12.49 -15.81 -17.19
CA ASP A 228 11.43 -16.42 -16.31
C ASP A 228 11.54 -16.68 -14.77
N GLY A 229 10.48 -16.40 -13.94
CA GLY A 229 10.18 -16.98 -12.56
C GLY A 229 9.90 -16.06 -11.31
N ALA A 230 9.70 -16.51 -10.03
CA ALA A 230 9.24 -15.65 -8.85
C ALA A 230 9.41 -16.00 -7.31
N GLY A 231 9.07 -15.04 -6.40
CA GLY A 231 9.07 -15.11 -4.90
C GLY A 231 7.80 -14.52 -4.15
N GLY A 232 7.82 -14.34 -2.80
CA GLY A 232 6.59 -14.25 -1.92
C GLY A 232 6.43 -13.16 -0.79
N HIS A 233 5.45 -13.34 0.16
CA HIS A 233 4.91 -12.33 1.15
C HIS A 233 4.44 -12.90 2.53
N ASN A 234 4.22 -12.08 3.59
CA ASN A 234 3.69 -12.52 4.91
C ASN A 234 2.89 -11.44 5.71
N LYS A 235 1.71 -11.78 6.28
CA LYS A 235 0.86 -10.89 7.12
C LYS A 235 0.83 -11.17 8.64
N VAL A 236 1.07 -12.41 9.10
CA VAL A 236 0.95 -12.77 10.54
C VAL A 236 1.95 -11.99 11.40
N MET A 237 3.17 -11.79 10.89
CA MET A 237 4.21 -11.06 11.59
C MET A 237 3.87 -9.59 11.85
N ALA A 238 3.10 -8.95 10.96
CA ALA A 238 2.63 -7.59 11.15
C ALA A 238 1.69 -7.48 12.36
N SER A 239 0.68 -8.35 12.44
CA SER A 239 -0.29 -8.34 13.56
C SER A 239 0.39 -8.56 14.92
N LYS A 240 1.30 -9.53 15.01
CA LYS A 240 2.01 -9.83 16.27
C LYS A 240 3.00 -8.73 16.69
N SER A 241 3.55 -7.96 15.75
CA SER A 241 4.37 -6.80 16.08
C SER A 241 3.55 -5.69 16.78
N PHE A 242 2.28 -5.50 16.39
CA PHE A 242 1.40 -4.48 16.98
C PHE A 242 1.03 -4.82 18.43
N GLU A 243 0.71 -6.09 18.71
CA GLU A 243 0.45 -6.58 20.08
C GLU A 243 1.66 -6.38 21.00
N LEU A 244 2.85 -6.75 20.53
CA LEU A 244 4.09 -6.63 21.32
C LEU A 244 4.46 -5.17 21.61
N PHE A 245 4.35 -4.27 20.61
CA PHE A 245 4.63 -2.85 20.84
C PHE A 245 3.56 -2.17 21.71
N ASN A 246 2.29 -2.60 21.65
CA ASN A 246 1.27 -2.14 22.60
C ASN A 246 1.58 -2.53 24.04
N ASN A 247 2.19 -3.70 24.27
CA ASN A 247 2.66 -4.10 25.59
C ASN A 247 3.87 -3.26 26.07
N GLU A 248 4.80 -2.91 25.17
CA GLU A 248 5.89 -1.96 25.47
C GLU A 248 5.40 -0.55 25.80
N LEU A 249 4.32 -0.10 25.14
CA LEU A 249 3.68 1.21 25.37
C LEU A 249 2.73 1.23 26.58
N SER A 250 2.56 0.12 27.30
CA SER A 250 1.61 0.03 28.41
C SER A 250 1.90 1.07 29.50
N GLY A 251 0.86 1.82 29.90
CA GLY A 251 0.97 2.95 30.84
C GLY A 251 1.35 4.31 30.22
N SER A 252 1.78 4.37 28.96
CA SER A 252 2.15 5.64 28.28
C SER A 252 0.98 6.46 27.74
N GLY A 253 -0.22 5.89 27.69
CA GLY A 253 -1.39 6.47 27.00
C GLY A 253 -1.39 6.31 25.47
N LEU A 254 -0.33 5.70 24.90
CA LEU A 254 -0.23 5.35 23.49
C LEU A 254 -0.52 3.87 23.24
N ALA A 255 -1.09 3.57 22.07
CA ALA A 255 -1.26 2.24 21.51
C ALA A 255 -1.54 2.33 20.00
N ILE A 256 -1.03 1.37 19.22
CA ILE A 256 -1.50 1.07 17.86
C ILE A 256 -2.92 0.53 17.97
N ARG A 257 -3.86 1.09 17.19
CA ARG A 257 -5.26 0.66 17.21
C ARG A 257 -5.58 -0.13 15.94
N PHE A 258 -5.93 -1.39 16.14
CA PHE A 258 -6.36 -2.35 15.11
C PHE A 258 -7.62 -3.09 15.62
N PRO A 259 -8.49 -3.62 14.74
CA PRO A 259 -9.63 -4.43 15.17
C PRO A 259 -9.16 -5.69 15.91
N GLU A 260 -9.99 -6.24 16.80
CA GLU A 260 -9.70 -7.52 17.49
C GLU A 260 -9.28 -8.59 16.47
N THR A 261 -8.10 -9.19 16.67
CA THR A 261 -7.45 -10.07 15.68
C THR A 261 -6.87 -11.29 16.37
N ILE A 262 -7.23 -12.47 15.89
CA ILE A 262 -6.75 -13.76 16.37
C ILE A 262 -5.92 -14.40 15.25
N CYS A 263 -4.62 -14.55 15.48
CA CYS A 263 -3.69 -15.14 14.52
C CYS A 263 -3.53 -16.66 14.74
N ASN A 264 -3.03 -17.36 13.72
CA ASN A 264 -2.67 -18.79 13.75
C ASN A 264 -3.85 -19.75 14.05
N VAL A 265 -5.08 -19.31 13.78
CA VAL A 265 -6.31 -20.11 13.90
C VAL A 265 -6.23 -21.27 12.92
N ASN A 266 -6.44 -22.51 13.38
CA ASN A 266 -6.49 -23.67 12.49
C ASN A 266 -7.77 -23.62 11.63
N LYS A 267 -7.75 -24.16 10.41
CA LYS A 267 -8.95 -24.19 9.54
C LYS A 267 -10.20 -24.74 10.25
N SER A 268 -10.03 -25.77 11.09
CA SER A 268 -11.07 -26.41 11.91
C SER A 268 -11.66 -25.55 13.05
N GLU A 269 -10.95 -24.50 13.48
CA GLU A 269 -11.33 -23.67 14.63
C GLU A 269 -12.09 -22.39 14.21
N ILE A 270 -12.03 -22.02 12.93
CA ILE A 270 -12.56 -20.76 12.39
C ILE A 270 -14.02 -20.52 12.77
N SER A 271 -14.89 -21.53 12.67
CA SER A 271 -16.30 -21.41 13.07
C SER A 271 -16.47 -21.02 14.55
N SER A 272 -15.69 -21.64 15.44
CA SER A 272 -15.74 -21.32 16.87
C SER A 272 -15.05 -19.99 17.20
N CYS A 273 -14.14 -19.53 16.35
CA CYS A 273 -13.52 -18.20 16.45
C CYS A 273 -14.54 -17.11 16.11
N ILE A 274 -15.25 -17.29 14.99
CA ILE A 274 -16.35 -16.45 14.49
C ILE A 274 -17.45 -16.31 15.55
N GLU A 275 -17.96 -17.44 16.08
CA GLU A 275 -19.00 -17.44 17.12
C GLU A 275 -18.59 -16.68 18.40
N LYS A 276 -17.30 -16.67 18.76
CA LYS A 276 -16.78 -15.95 19.94
C LYS A 276 -16.63 -14.45 19.70
N MET A 277 -16.24 -14.04 18.49
CA MET A 277 -16.00 -12.63 18.13
C MET A 277 -17.30 -11.88 17.78
N GLY A 278 -18.40 -12.60 17.57
CA GLY A 278 -19.75 -12.04 17.44
C GLY A 278 -20.50 -12.46 16.19
N GLY A 279 -19.87 -13.21 15.28
CA GLY A 279 -20.48 -13.79 14.08
C GLY A 279 -20.34 -12.95 12.81
N HIS A 280 -19.61 -11.83 12.86
CA HIS A 280 -19.27 -11.01 11.69
C HIS A 280 -17.76 -10.70 11.68
N GLU A 281 -16.98 -11.46 10.92
CA GLU A 281 -15.52 -11.41 10.94
C GLU A 281 -14.92 -11.48 9.52
N VAL A 282 -13.61 -11.23 9.43
CA VAL A 282 -12.81 -11.30 8.21
C VAL A 282 -11.74 -12.36 8.40
N VAL A 283 -11.85 -13.46 7.65
CA VAL A 283 -10.83 -14.52 7.58
C VAL A 283 -9.81 -14.15 6.51
N LYS A 284 -8.52 -14.11 6.86
CA LYS A 284 -7.42 -13.78 5.94
C LYS A 284 -6.43 -14.94 5.85
N VAL A 285 -6.08 -15.31 4.61
CA VAL A 285 -4.92 -16.16 4.30
C VAL A 285 -3.63 -15.41 4.70
N PRO A 286 -2.74 -15.99 5.51
CA PRO A 286 -1.57 -15.30 6.05
C PRO A 286 -0.56 -14.80 5.01
N TYR A 287 -0.22 -15.61 4.02
CA TYR A 287 0.97 -15.40 3.17
C TYR A 287 0.60 -15.02 1.72
N GLY A 288 -0.58 -15.42 1.26
CA GLY A 288 -1.11 -15.07 -0.07
C GLY A 288 -1.46 -13.59 -0.27
N ARG A 289 -1.33 -13.11 -1.52
CA ARG A 289 -1.83 -11.79 -1.96
C ARG A 289 -3.37 -11.74 -2.10
N GLN A 290 -4.02 -12.90 -2.19
CA GLN A 290 -5.48 -13.07 -2.22
C GLN A 290 -5.94 -13.91 -1.00
N GLY A 291 -7.24 -14.17 -0.87
CA GLY A 291 -7.78 -14.98 0.23
C GLY A 291 -8.20 -14.15 1.46
N VAL A 292 -8.90 -13.03 1.23
CA VAL A 292 -9.62 -12.30 2.27
C VAL A 292 -11.11 -12.58 2.09
N TYR A 293 -11.73 -13.14 3.12
CA TYR A 293 -13.13 -13.58 3.13
C TYR A 293 -13.87 -12.83 4.24
N THR A 294 -14.80 -11.96 3.87
CA THR A 294 -15.78 -11.42 4.83
C THR A 294 -16.81 -12.51 5.10
N ILE A 295 -17.06 -12.81 6.37
CA ILE A 295 -18.06 -13.78 6.82
C ILE A 295 -19.07 -13.04 7.68
N THR A 296 -20.32 -12.98 7.22
CA THR A 296 -21.48 -12.41 7.93
C THR A 296 -22.61 -13.42 8.13
N ASN A 297 -22.51 -14.59 7.49
CA ASN A 297 -23.54 -15.62 7.50
C ASN A 297 -22.95 -17.02 7.22
N LEU A 298 -23.77 -18.06 7.43
CA LEU A 298 -23.36 -19.46 7.26
C LEU A 298 -23.07 -19.87 5.81
N GLU A 299 -23.62 -19.18 4.81
CA GLU A 299 -23.36 -19.48 3.39
C GLU A 299 -21.96 -18.99 3.00
N GLU A 300 -21.57 -17.78 3.42
CA GLU A 300 -20.21 -17.27 3.24
C GLU A 300 -19.17 -18.13 3.97
N LEU A 301 -19.48 -18.56 5.21
CA LEU A 301 -18.62 -19.47 5.98
C LEU A 301 -18.43 -20.81 5.25
N LYS A 302 -19.52 -21.40 4.74
CA LYS A 302 -19.45 -22.62 3.93
C LYS A 302 -18.66 -22.39 2.63
N GLY A 303 -18.88 -21.28 1.94
CA GLY A 303 -18.15 -20.93 0.72
C GLY A 303 -16.63 -20.74 0.92
N PHE A 304 -16.20 -20.37 2.12
CA PHE A 304 -14.79 -20.39 2.52
C PHE A 304 -14.25 -21.81 2.73
N PHE A 305 -15.03 -22.69 3.38
CA PHE A 305 -14.63 -24.09 3.63
C PHE A 305 -14.58 -24.94 2.35
N ASP A 306 -15.58 -24.78 1.47
CA ASP A 306 -15.70 -25.46 0.17
C ASP A 306 -14.62 -24.99 -0.83
N ALA A 307 -13.98 -23.84 -0.59
CA ALA A 307 -12.85 -23.38 -1.38
C ALA A 307 -11.57 -24.15 -1.02
N SER A 308 -10.79 -24.50 -2.05
CA SER A 308 -9.44 -25.05 -1.86
C SER A 308 -8.56 -24.00 -1.18
N GLN A 309 -7.95 -24.37 -0.05
CA GLN A 309 -7.03 -23.52 0.71
C GLN A 309 -5.65 -24.19 0.69
N HIS A 310 -4.59 -23.40 0.50
CA HIS A 310 -3.21 -23.92 0.45
C HIS A 310 -2.59 -24.07 1.85
N TYR A 311 -2.99 -23.21 2.80
CA TYR A 311 -2.46 -23.13 4.15
C TYR A 311 -3.52 -23.54 5.18
N GLU A 312 -3.09 -24.12 6.30
CA GLU A 312 -3.97 -24.56 7.39
C GLU A 312 -4.15 -23.52 8.51
N LYS A 313 -3.30 -22.47 8.53
CA LYS A 313 -3.37 -21.35 9.46
C LYS A 313 -4.02 -20.13 8.83
N PHE A 314 -4.82 -19.42 9.62
CA PHE A 314 -5.54 -18.22 9.21
C PHE A 314 -5.45 -17.12 10.27
N ILE A 315 -5.71 -15.88 9.83
CA ILE A 315 -5.99 -14.76 10.72
C ILE A 315 -7.51 -14.53 10.69
N VAL A 316 -8.16 -14.49 11.85
CA VAL A 316 -9.56 -14.07 12.00
C VAL A 316 -9.57 -12.69 12.65
N GLN A 317 -10.17 -11.69 12.00
CA GLN A 317 -10.21 -10.31 12.48
C GLN A 317 -11.66 -9.83 12.56
N SER A 318 -12.05 -9.11 13.63
CA SER A 318 -13.40 -8.54 13.75
C SER A 318 -13.68 -7.63 12.55
N LEU A 319 -14.87 -7.77 11.97
CA LEU A 319 -15.34 -6.83 10.96
C LEU A 319 -15.46 -5.43 11.56
N VAL A 320 -15.17 -4.41 10.74
CA VAL A 320 -15.53 -3.01 11.02
C VAL A 320 -16.93 -2.81 10.45
N GLU A 321 -17.93 -2.70 11.32
CA GLU A 321 -19.34 -2.79 10.93
C GLU A 321 -19.93 -1.42 10.54
N ASN A 322 -21.19 -1.42 10.08
CA ASN A 322 -22.02 -0.21 10.08
C ASN A 322 -22.86 -0.19 11.37
N ALA A 323 -22.71 0.87 12.17
CA ALA A 323 -23.43 1.07 13.42
C ALA A 323 -24.98 1.03 13.28
N LEU A 324 -25.52 1.17 12.06
CA LEU A 324 -26.96 1.04 11.78
C LEU A 324 -27.52 -0.39 11.89
N TRP A 325 -26.69 -1.43 11.75
CA TRP A 325 -27.12 -2.83 11.89
C TRP A 325 -26.30 -3.66 12.90
N SER A 326 -25.26 -3.09 13.48
CA SER A 326 -24.56 -3.63 14.66
C SER A 326 -25.53 -3.83 15.82
N THR A 327 -25.96 -5.07 16.06
CA THR A 327 -27.05 -5.38 17.01
C THR A 327 -26.71 -5.08 18.47
N LYS A 328 -25.42 -4.90 18.80
CA LYS A 328 -24.91 -4.45 20.10
C LYS A 328 -23.66 -3.58 19.92
N LEU A 329 -23.58 -2.49 20.69
CA LEU A 329 -22.33 -1.73 20.87
C LEU A 329 -21.41 -2.48 21.83
N TYR A 330 -20.59 -3.39 21.31
CA TYR A 330 -19.58 -4.11 22.10
C TYR A 330 -18.34 -3.23 22.32
N PRO A 331 -17.80 -3.16 23.56
CA PRO A 331 -16.52 -2.51 23.82
C PRO A 331 -15.41 -3.12 22.94
N GLY A 332 -14.62 -2.27 22.29
CA GLY A 332 -13.51 -2.69 21.42
C GLY A 332 -13.87 -2.88 19.94
N LYS A 333 -15.15 -2.87 19.55
CA LYS A 333 -15.54 -2.84 18.13
C LYS A 333 -15.49 -1.41 17.56
N PHE A 334 -15.20 -1.33 16.25
CA PHE A 334 -15.12 -0.10 15.47
C PHE A 334 -16.18 -0.08 14.38
N TYR A 335 -16.69 1.11 14.06
CA TYR A 335 -17.75 1.32 13.09
C TYR A 335 -17.32 2.31 12.00
N HIS A 336 -17.63 1.99 10.74
CA HIS A 336 -17.32 2.87 9.62
C HIS A 336 -18.08 4.20 9.69
N ILE A 337 -17.36 5.31 9.59
CA ILE A 337 -17.97 6.64 9.35
C ILE A 337 -18.41 6.78 7.88
N GLY A 338 -17.60 6.22 6.96
CA GLY A 338 -17.82 6.30 5.52
C GLY A 338 -17.48 7.68 4.93
N THR A 339 -17.86 7.87 3.66
CA THR A 339 -17.82 9.17 2.97
C THR A 339 -18.90 10.12 3.50
N VAL A 340 -18.78 11.41 3.15
CA VAL A 340 -19.95 12.32 3.13
C VAL A 340 -21.08 11.66 2.31
N PRO A 341 -22.35 11.76 2.73
CA PRO A 341 -23.46 11.21 1.96
C PRO A 341 -23.55 11.79 0.55
N ASP A 342 -23.85 10.94 -0.44
CA ASP A 342 -24.14 11.41 -1.80
C ASP A 342 -25.55 12.03 -1.91
N ARG A 343 -25.90 12.55 -3.09
CA ARG A 343 -27.20 13.20 -3.35
C ARG A 343 -28.45 12.29 -3.21
N HIS A 344 -28.28 11.03 -2.79
CA HIS A 344 -29.33 10.07 -2.49
C HIS A 344 -29.15 9.50 -1.06
N ASP A 345 -28.47 10.25 -0.19
CA ASP A 345 -28.12 9.94 1.20
C ASP A 345 -27.25 8.68 1.39
N ARG A 346 -26.51 8.26 0.34
CA ARG A 346 -25.68 7.04 0.38
C ARG A 346 -24.26 7.35 0.84
N ILE A 347 -23.86 6.71 1.93
CA ILE A 347 -22.46 6.66 2.40
C ILE A 347 -21.73 5.44 1.83
N PHE A 348 -20.41 5.58 1.63
CA PHE A 348 -19.55 4.52 1.10
C PHE A 348 -18.35 4.28 2.02
N VAL A 349 -17.89 3.03 2.15
CA VAL A 349 -16.58 2.76 2.76
C VAL A 349 -15.48 3.38 1.89
N ASN A 350 -14.47 3.96 2.54
CA ASN A 350 -13.24 4.41 1.92
C ASN A 350 -12.05 3.92 2.74
N ASP A 351 -10.91 3.68 2.08
CA ASP A 351 -9.61 3.52 2.71
C ASP A 351 -8.69 4.71 2.40
N LEU A 352 -7.82 4.99 3.36
CA LEU A 352 -6.73 5.95 3.27
C LEU A 352 -5.41 5.17 3.40
N ARG A 353 -4.61 5.12 2.34
CA ARG A 353 -3.21 4.73 2.43
C ARG A 353 -2.35 5.94 2.72
N ILE A 354 -1.56 5.90 3.80
CA ILE A 354 -0.43 6.82 3.99
C ILE A 354 0.86 6.04 3.82
N MET A 355 1.80 6.63 3.08
CA MET A 355 3.15 6.14 2.87
C MET A 355 4.14 7.04 3.60
N VAL A 356 5.13 6.47 4.27
CA VAL A 356 6.17 7.17 5.01
C VAL A 356 7.56 6.64 4.64
N SER A 357 8.57 7.48 4.82
CA SER A 357 9.97 7.09 4.73
C SER A 357 10.77 7.84 5.79
N ALA A 358 11.90 7.28 6.21
CA ALA A 358 12.73 7.83 7.28
C ALA A 358 14.19 8.01 6.87
N ASP A 359 14.82 9.04 7.45
CA ASP A 359 16.24 9.33 7.32
C ASP A 359 16.85 9.73 8.68
N GLU A 360 18.06 10.30 8.66
CA GLU A 360 18.75 10.82 9.85
C GLU A 360 18.01 11.94 10.62
N THR A 361 16.86 12.42 10.12
CA THR A 361 15.98 13.40 10.79
C THR A 361 14.62 12.81 11.23
N GLY A 362 14.44 11.49 11.09
CA GLY A 362 13.22 10.77 11.43
C GLY A 362 12.27 10.60 10.24
N PHE A 363 10.97 10.53 10.52
CA PHE A 363 9.93 10.22 9.54
C PHE A 363 9.43 11.43 8.75
N HIS A 364 9.12 11.17 7.48
CA HIS A 364 8.51 12.09 6.52
C HIS A 364 7.30 11.43 5.82
N PRO A 365 6.20 12.17 5.56
CA PRO A 365 5.12 11.69 4.71
C PRO A 365 5.57 11.67 3.23
N VAL A 366 5.40 10.53 2.56
CA VAL A 366 5.83 10.31 1.16
C VAL A 366 4.69 10.50 0.18
N ALA A 367 3.56 9.85 0.44
CA ALA A 367 2.39 9.87 -0.44
C ALA A 367 1.11 9.49 0.29
N ILE A 368 -0.02 9.87 -0.32
CA ILE A 368 -1.37 9.46 0.10
C ILE A 368 -2.10 8.87 -1.11
N ARG A 369 -2.81 7.76 -0.91
CA ARG A 369 -3.79 7.21 -1.86
C ARG A 369 -5.12 6.98 -1.14
N LEU A 370 -6.22 7.24 -1.83
CA LEU A 370 -7.57 7.00 -1.33
C LEU A 370 -8.30 6.04 -2.27
N ARG A 371 -8.98 5.01 -1.76
CA ARG A 371 -9.91 4.16 -2.54
C ARG A 371 -11.31 4.19 -1.95
N ARG A 372 -12.34 4.06 -2.78
CA ARG A 372 -13.75 3.92 -2.36
C ARG A 372 -14.30 2.53 -2.69
N ALA A 373 -15.19 2.03 -1.85
CA ALA A 373 -16.06 0.92 -2.21
C ALA A 373 -16.96 1.27 -3.41
N HIS A 374 -17.27 0.28 -4.25
CA HIS A 374 -18.14 0.45 -5.40
C HIS A 374 -19.62 0.50 -5.01
N LYS A 375 -20.05 -0.43 -4.14
CA LYS A 375 -21.38 -0.44 -3.52
C LYS A 375 -21.39 0.48 -2.28
N PRO A 376 -22.51 1.14 -1.93
CA PRO A 376 -22.64 1.89 -0.68
C PRO A 376 -22.52 0.95 0.53
N LEU A 377 -22.18 1.51 1.69
CA LEU A 377 -22.20 0.77 2.96
C LEU A 377 -23.67 0.44 3.29
N PRO A 378 -24.05 -0.85 3.42
CA PRO A 378 -25.45 -1.22 3.58
C PRO A 378 -25.97 -0.82 4.96
N THR A 379 -27.25 -0.43 5.03
CA THR A 379 -27.95 0.00 6.26
C THR A 379 -28.66 -1.14 7.00
N TYR A 380 -28.57 -2.36 6.46
CA TYR A 380 -29.01 -3.62 7.04
C TYR A 380 -27.95 -4.70 6.75
N LEU A 381 -27.97 -5.82 7.48
CA LEU A 381 -27.09 -6.96 7.19
C LEU A 381 -27.44 -7.53 5.80
N PRO A 382 -26.49 -7.62 4.85
CA PRO A 382 -26.80 -8.10 3.50
C PRO A 382 -26.98 -9.63 3.49
N ASN A 383 -28.15 -10.09 3.06
CA ASN A 383 -28.42 -11.54 2.89
C ASN A 383 -27.80 -12.14 1.61
N ASP A 384 -27.35 -11.32 0.66
CA ASP A 384 -26.87 -11.78 -0.65
C ASP A 384 -25.36 -12.04 -0.65
N SER A 385 -24.97 -13.28 -0.94
CA SER A 385 -23.59 -13.77 -1.17
C SER A 385 -22.95 -13.25 -2.49
N ASN A 386 -23.23 -12.00 -2.83
CA ASN A 386 -22.86 -11.33 -4.07
C ASN A 386 -21.35 -11.00 -4.09
N ARG A 387 -20.55 -12.02 -4.46
CA ARG A 387 -19.13 -11.91 -4.86
C ARG A 387 -18.86 -10.56 -5.52
N SER A 388 -17.90 -9.81 -4.99
CA SER A 388 -17.45 -8.58 -5.63
C SER A 388 -16.90 -8.90 -7.02
N GLU A 389 -17.57 -8.45 -8.07
CA GLU A 389 -16.97 -8.36 -9.40
C GLU A 389 -15.63 -7.61 -9.27
N TRP A 390 -14.56 -8.19 -9.83
CA TRP A 390 -13.19 -7.72 -9.66
C TRP A 390 -12.91 -6.49 -10.54
N ILE A 391 -13.61 -5.39 -10.26
CA ILE A 391 -13.37 -4.06 -10.80
C ILE A 391 -11.92 -3.66 -10.51
N SER A 392 -11.26 -3.06 -11.50
CA SER A 392 -9.83 -2.77 -11.44
C SER A 392 -9.47 -1.92 -10.22
N GLU A 393 -8.25 -2.10 -9.69
CA GLU A 393 -7.80 -1.32 -8.53
C GLU A 393 -7.76 0.19 -8.85
N TYR A 394 -7.57 0.55 -10.13
CA TYR A 394 -7.54 1.93 -10.65
C TYR A 394 -8.90 2.65 -10.61
N GLU A 395 -10.01 1.98 -10.91
CA GLU A 395 -11.34 2.63 -10.95
C GLU A 395 -11.80 3.07 -9.56
N ARG A 396 -11.42 2.31 -8.52
CA ARG A 396 -11.71 2.60 -7.11
C ARG A 396 -10.89 3.76 -6.54
N VAL A 397 -9.81 4.19 -7.19
CA VAL A 397 -8.98 5.33 -6.75
C VAL A 397 -9.79 6.63 -6.81
N ILE A 398 -9.79 7.38 -5.71
CA ILE A 398 -10.37 8.73 -5.62
C ILE A 398 -9.30 9.75 -6.06
N LYS A 399 -9.66 10.74 -6.89
CA LYS A 399 -8.71 11.84 -7.19
C LYS A 399 -8.55 12.75 -5.97
N ILE A 400 -7.31 13.03 -5.60
CA ILE A 400 -6.98 13.94 -4.49
C ILE A 400 -7.03 15.40 -4.99
N ASP A 401 -8.21 15.82 -5.44
CA ASP A 401 -8.51 17.16 -5.95
C ASP A 401 -9.68 17.81 -5.19
N GLN A 402 -9.94 19.09 -5.48
CA GLN A 402 -10.97 19.92 -4.81
C GLN A 402 -12.42 19.49 -5.08
N LYS A 403 -12.66 18.45 -5.89
CA LYS A 403 -14.01 17.93 -6.16
C LYS A 403 -14.21 16.53 -5.56
N GLU A 404 -13.18 15.69 -5.56
CA GLU A 404 -13.28 14.29 -5.11
C GLU A 404 -12.73 14.06 -3.69
N PHE A 405 -11.82 14.89 -3.18
CA PHE A 405 -11.31 14.74 -1.81
C PHE A 405 -12.36 15.10 -0.74
N ASP A 406 -13.09 16.21 -0.93
CA ASP A 406 -14.09 16.68 0.04
C ASP A 406 -15.22 15.66 0.30
N ILE A 407 -15.53 14.81 -0.69
CA ILE A 407 -16.52 13.72 -0.57
C ILE A 407 -16.09 12.71 0.52
N ILE A 408 -14.80 12.60 0.82
CA ILE A 408 -14.28 11.61 1.78
C ILE A 408 -14.43 12.08 3.23
N GLY A 409 -14.57 13.40 3.46
CA GLY A 409 -14.83 13.95 4.79
C GLY A 409 -13.65 13.87 5.77
N LEU A 410 -12.42 13.87 5.25
CA LEU A 410 -11.18 13.90 6.05
C LEU A 410 -10.67 15.34 6.20
N GLY A 411 -10.47 15.78 7.44
CA GLY A 411 -9.81 17.03 7.76
C GLY A 411 -8.29 16.88 7.86
N ILE A 412 -7.63 17.97 8.24
CA ILE A 412 -6.17 18.00 8.45
C ILE A 412 -5.75 17.13 9.63
N ASP A 413 -6.63 16.96 10.62
CA ASP A 413 -6.32 16.25 11.86
C ASP A 413 -6.50 14.73 11.73
N GLU A 414 -7.43 14.26 10.90
CA GLU A 414 -7.52 12.85 10.49
C GLU A 414 -6.27 12.41 9.70
N LEU A 415 -5.74 13.26 8.82
CA LEU A 415 -4.47 12.98 8.11
C LEU A 415 -3.28 12.91 9.09
N ILE A 416 -3.29 13.74 10.15
CA ILE A 416 -2.27 13.72 11.20
C ILE A 416 -2.38 12.44 12.05
N ASP A 417 -3.58 12.03 12.49
CA ASP A 417 -3.76 10.77 13.24
C ASP A 417 -3.37 9.56 12.38
N ALA A 418 -3.73 9.55 11.09
CA ALA A 418 -3.33 8.50 10.16
C ALA A 418 -1.81 8.43 9.96
N TYR A 419 -1.12 9.57 9.92
CA TYR A 419 0.33 9.62 9.82
C TYR A 419 1.01 9.09 11.09
N VAL A 420 0.54 9.52 12.27
CA VAL A 420 1.04 9.03 13.57
C VAL A 420 0.81 7.52 13.70
N GLN A 421 -0.37 7.00 13.34
CA GLN A 421 -0.63 5.56 13.32
C GLN A 421 0.32 4.83 12.36
N THR A 422 0.51 5.35 11.14
CA THR A 422 1.44 4.76 10.16
C THR A 422 2.85 4.66 10.74
N VAL A 423 3.39 5.77 11.27
CA VAL A 423 4.72 5.82 11.91
C VAL A 423 4.83 4.81 13.06
N LEU A 424 3.86 4.74 13.97
CA LEU A 424 3.89 3.79 15.09
C LEU A 424 3.93 2.33 14.61
N SER A 425 3.19 1.98 13.54
CA SER A 425 3.26 0.63 12.95
C SER A 425 4.61 0.33 12.30
N THR A 426 5.24 1.33 11.67
CA THR A 426 6.55 1.21 11.04
C THR A 426 7.63 0.96 12.09
N ILE A 427 7.57 1.64 13.24
CA ILE A 427 8.46 1.42 14.39
C ILE A 427 8.26 0.02 14.98
N ALA A 428 7.02 -0.44 15.15
CA ALA A 428 6.72 -1.77 15.69
C ALA A 428 7.31 -2.89 14.84
N ILE A 429 7.20 -2.77 13.51
CA ILE A 429 7.79 -3.74 12.58
C ILE A 429 9.32 -3.64 12.57
N ASP A 430 9.91 -2.44 12.61
CA ASP A 430 11.37 -2.27 12.70
C ASP A 430 11.95 -2.92 13.97
N LYS A 431 11.32 -2.68 15.13
CA LYS A 431 11.67 -3.34 16.39
C LYS A 431 11.57 -4.87 16.31
N MET A 432 10.55 -5.40 15.64
CA MET A 432 10.43 -6.84 15.40
C MET A 432 11.59 -7.36 14.55
N CYS A 433 11.97 -6.66 13.48
CA CYS A 433 13.15 -6.99 12.68
C CYS A 433 14.45 -6.94 13.51
N GLN A 434 14.63 -5.93 14.38
CA GLN A 434 15.78 -5.85 15.29
C GLN A 434 15.82 -6.97 16.33
N LYS A 435 14.66 -7.46 16.78
CA LYS A 435 14.56 -8.58 17.74
C LYS A 435 14.80 -9.94 17.08
N LEU A 436 14.46 -10.09 15.80
CA LEU A 436 14.66 -11.31 15.02
C LEU A 436 16.06 -11.41 14.40
N LEU A 437 16.69 -10.28 14.05
CA LEU A 437 18.00 -10.24 13.39
C LEU A 437 19.08 -9.71 14.34
N VAL A 438 19.61 -10.60 15.19
CA VAL A 438 20.63 -10.30 16.19
C VAL A 438 22.01 -10.56 15.59
N ASN A 439 22.93 -9.59 15.64
CA ASN A 439 24.28 -9.70 15.05
C ASN A 439 24.30 -10.07 13.55
N ASN A 440 23.23 -9.74 12.81
CA ASN A 440 22.97 -10.15 11.42
C ASN A 440 22.62 -11.64 11.24
N GLU A 441 22.47 -12.42 12.32
CA GLU A 441 21.94 -13.78 12.30
C GLU A 441 20.43 -13.76 12.56
N PHE A 442 19.66 -14.52 11.76
CA PHE A 442 18.20 -14.60 11.91
C PHE A 442 17.81 -15.68 12.92
N ASN A 443 17.11 -15.28 13.99
CA ASN A 443 16.71 -16.17 15.06
C ASN A 443 15.48 -17.00 14.65
N VAL A 444 15.74 -18.10 13.93
CA VAL A 444 14.72 -19.05 13.44
C VAL A 444 13.89 -19.64 14.59
N GLU A 445 14.49 -19.92 15.76
CA GLU A 445 13.78 -20.48 16.92
C GLU A 445 12.76 -19.49 17.50
N LEU A 446 13.15 -18.22 17.68
CA LEU A 446 12.25 -17.16 18.08
C LEU A 446 11.20 -16.88 16.99
N TYR A 447 11.57 -16.96 15.71
CA TYR A 447 10.63 -16.80 14.60
C TYR A 447 9.58 -17.90 14.58
N HIS A 448 9.96 -19.18 14.72
CA HIS A 448 9.04 -20.32 14.85
C HIS A 448 8.15 -20.18 16.09
N THR A 449 8.72 -19.80 17.23
CA THR A 449 7.96 -19.53 18.46
C THR A 449 6.90 -18.43 18.27
N LEU A 450 7.24 -17.38 17.51
CA LEU A 450 6.31 -16.30 17.18
C LEU A 450 5.35 -16.65 16.02
N ASN A 451 5.71 -17.58 15.14
CA ASN A 451 4.96 -17.95 13.96
C ASN A 451 5.04 -19.47 13.69
N PRO A 452 4.38 -20.30 14.54
CA PRO A 452 4.38 -21.75 14.40
C PRO A 452 3.45 -22.19 13.26
N ASP A 453 3.99 -22.13 12.05
CA ASP A 453 3.44 -22.65 10.81
C ASP A 453 4.58 -23.41 10.08
N ASP A 454 4.59 -24.72 10.23
CA ASP A 454 5.70 -25.56 9.73
C ASP A 454 5.79 -25.57 8.18
N VAL A 455 4.72 -25.20 7.47
CA VAL A 455 4.74 -25.06 6.01
C VAL A 455 5.57 -23.85 5.62
N LEU A 456 5.23 -22.66 6.14
CA LEU A 456 6.03 -21.46 5.91
C LEU A 456 7.48 -21.63 6.40
N ILE A 457 7.68 -22.30 7.54
CA ILE A 457 9.03 -22.52 8.07
C ILE A 457 9.83 -23.42 7.11
N SER A 458 9.20 -24.40 6.46
CA SER A 458 9.85 -25.18 5.39
C SER A 458 10.13 -24.34 4.12
N GLU A 459 9.28 -23.37 3.78
CA GLU A 459 9.51 -22.42 2.68
C GLU A 459 10.68 -21.44 2.96
N LEU A 460 10.89 -21.08 4.23
CA LEU A 460 11.92 -20.13 4.68
C LEU A 460 13.29 -20.78 4.97
N LEU A 461 13.41 -22.10 4.89
CA LEU A 461 14.63 -22.87 5.19
C LEU A 461 15.18 -23.65 3.96
N LEU A 462 14.77 -23.23 2.76
CA LEU A 462 15.27 -23.68 1.46
C LEU A 462 16.31 -22.70 0.88
#